data_AF-A0A2E9FE73-F1
#
_entry.id   AF-A0A2E9FE73-F1
#
_cell.length_a   1.000
_cell.length_b   1.000
_cell.length_c   1.000
_cell.angle_alpha   90.00
_cell.angle_beta   90.00
_cell.angle_gamma   90.00
#
_symmetry.space_group_name_H-M   'P 1'
#
loop_
_entity.id
_entity.type
_entity.pdbx_description
1 polymer ?
#
loop_
_entity_poly.entity_id
_entity_poly.type
_entity_poly.pdbx_seq_one_letter_code
_entity_poly.pdbx_strand_id
1 'polypeptide(L)'
;MNIEQRSNLIKNGDFSSGKIGEMPTGWSKVLPRQVIAPSFSLVETKHGRRALMATGNGRDACFGYASRQLHLDAQQAYRLKVKFRYENLEDLNQHLVHGIFGPGFNNGIFSYEREGEQIVGENSFSTYDQPVDVEIRLYFRFSPNGKVWWEEIDLQKCDPIPPRPVRIACCWGWGDFKRWEQFLDTAGKSGA
;
A
#
# COMPACT_ATOMS: atom_id res chain seq x y z
N MET A 1 -19.73 -0.31 23.96
CA MET A 1 -18.74 -0.41 22.88
C MET A 1 -19.51 -0.71 21.61
N ASN A 2 -19.74 0.29 20.76
CA ASN A 2 -20.72 0.19 19.68
C ASN A 2 -20.11 -0.56 18.48
N ILE A 3 -20.79 -1.63 18.06
CA ILE A 3 -20.45 -2.48 16.90
C ILE A 3 -20.96 -1.78 15.63
N GLU A 4 -20.72 -0.48 15.48
CA GLU A 4 -20.96 0.19 14.20
C GLU A 4 -19.74 -0.03 13.30
N GLN A 5 -19.73 -1.25 12.76
CA GLN A 5 -19.11 -1.68 11.51
C GLN A 5 -17.62 -1.36 11.32
N ARG A 6 -16.78 -2.25 11.86
CA ARG A 6 -15.48 -2.63 11.27
C ARG A 6 -15.71 -3.45 9.98
N SER A 7 -16.51 -2.95 9.06
CA SER A 7 -16.68 -3.55 7.74
C SER A 7 -15.60 -3.01 6.81
N ASN A 8 -15.09 -3.87 5.93
CA ASN A 8 -14.12 -3.46 4.93
C ASN A 8 -14.74 -2.44 3.97
N LEU A 9 -14.20 -1.24 3.91
CA LEU A 9 -14.61 -0.17 3.00
C LEU A 9 -14.26 -0.48 1.54
N ILE A 10 -13.29 -1.37 1.33
CA ILE A 10 -12.90 -1.85 0.00
C ILE A 10 -13.86 -2.97 -0.39
N LYS A 11 -14.89 -2.63 -1.16
CA LYS A 11 -15.78 -3.62 -1.77
C LYS A 11 -14.96 -4.60 -2.61
N ASN A 12 -15.21 -5.90 -2.44
CA ASN A 12 -14.48 -6.98 -3.10
C ASN A 12 -12.96 -6.92 -2.83
N GLY A 13 -12.55 -6.52 -1.62
CA GLY A 13 -11.16 -6.54 -1.16
C GLY A 13 -10.62 -7.95 -0.84
N ASP A 14 -11.51 -8.92 -0.68
CA ASP A 14 -11.21 -10.37 -0.57
C ASP A 14 -11.15 -11.08 -1.94
N PHE A 15 -11.41 -10.34 -3.03
CA PHE A 15 -11.42 -10.83 -4.41
C PHE A 15 -12.35 -12.02 -4.66
N SER A 16 -13.42 -12.19 -3.87
CA SER A 16 -14.36 -13.30 -4.04
C SER A 16 -15.21 -13.17 -5.32
N SER A 17 -15.41 -11.96 -5.84
CA SER A 17 -16.23 -11.68 -7.02
C SER A 17 -15.41 -11.35 -8.28
N GLY A 18 -15.82 -11.92 -9.41
CA GLY A 18 -15.23 -11.71 -10.73
C GLY A 18 -15.10 -13.01 -11.52
N LYS A 19 -14.68 -12.89 -12.79
CA LYS A 19 -14.38 -14.02 -13.66
C LYS A 19 -12.89 -14.34 -13.61
N ILE A 20 -12.55 -15.62 -13.45
CA ILE A 20 -11.15 -16.07 -13.45
C ILE A 20 -10.48 -15.71 -14.79
N GLY A 21 -9.25 -15.21 -14.71
CA GLY A 21 -8.47 -14.70 -15.85
C GLY A 21 -8.73 -13.22 -16.19
N GLU A 22 -9.73 -12.58 -15.59
CA GLU A 22 -10.05 -11.17 -15.77
C GLU A 22 -9.76 -10.36 -14.50
N MET A 23 -10.03 -9.04 -14.50
CA MET A 23 -9.94 -8.27 -13.25
C MET A 23 -11.06 -8.66 -12.27
N PRO A 24 -10.82 -8.64 -10.95
CA PRO A 24 -11.88 -8.79 -9.96
C PRO A 24 -12.94 -7.70 -10.12
N THR A 25 -14.21 -8.02 -9.81
CA THR A 25 -15.34 -7.10 -9.99
C THR A 25 -15.09 -5.75 -9.30
N GLY A 26 -15.17 -4.66 -10.06
CA GLY A 26 -15.00 -3.29 -9.60
C GLY A 26 -13.55 -2.85 -9.33
N TRP A 27 -12.57 -3.71 -9.61
CA TRP A 27 -11.16 -3.34 -9.67
C TRP A 27 -10.78 -3.01 -11.11
N SER A 28 -9.92 -2.00 -11.26
CA SER A 28 -9.34 -1.58 -12.54
C SER A 28 -7.85 -1.87 -12.55
N LYS A 29 -7.25 -1.91 -13.74
CA LYS A 29 -5.79 -1.93 -13.89
C LYS A 29 -5.34 -0.73 -14.69
N VAL A 30 -4.23 -0.13 -14.28
CA VAL A 30 -3.59 0.97 -14.98
C VAL A 30 -2.22 0.51 -15.45
N LEU A 31 -2.03 0.57 -16.77
CA LEU A 31 -0.85 0.10 -17.48
C LEU A 31 -0.32 1.24 -18.36
N PRO A 32 0.51 2.16 -17.81
CA PRO A 32 0.91 3.38 -18.53
C PRO A 32 1.62 3.12 -19.85
N ARG A 33 2.32 1.97 -19.96
CA ARG A 33 3.03 1.55 -21.18
C ARG A 33 2.85 0.05 -21.38
N GLN A 34 2.17 -0.34 -22.46
CA GLN A 34 1.87 -1.76 -22.75
C GLN A 34 3.12 -2.63 -22.90
N VAL A 35 4.22 -2.10 -23.44
CA VAL A 35 5.48 -2.83 -23.64
C VAL A 35 6.11 -3.32 -22.33
N ILE A 36 5.86 -2.62 -21.21
CA ILE A 36 6.37 -2.94 -19.87
C ILE A 36 5.23 -3.30 -18.90
N ALA A 37 4.03 -3.58 -19.41
CA ALA A 37 2.88 -3.86 -18.57
C ALA A 37 3.00 -5.25 -17.91
N PRO A 38 2.87 -5.37 -16.59
CA PRO A 38 2.60 -6.65 -15.95
C PRO A 38 1.20 -7.15 -16.33
N SER A 39 0.97 -8.46 -16.17
CA SER A 39 -0.37 -9.02 -16.25
C SER A 39 -1.06 -8.93 -14.89
N PHE A 40 -2.34 -8.57 -14.87
CA PHE A 40 -3.20 -8.66 -13.69
C PHE A 40 -4.41 -9.53 -14.01
N SER A 41 -4.72 -10.48 -13.13
CA SER A 41 -5.88 -11.37 -13.28
C SER A 41 -6.32 -11.97 -11.95
N LEU A 42 -7.62 -12.20 -11.81
CA LEU A 42 -8.22 -13.01 -10.76
C LEU A 42 -7.87 -14.48 -11.01
N VAL A 43 -7.36 -15.15 -9.99
CA VAL A 43 -7.01 -16.57 -10.04
C VAL A 43 -7.63 -17.32 -8.88
N GLU A 44 -7.83 -18.62 -9.05
CA GLU A 44 -8.17 -19.53 -7.96
C GLU A 44 -6.89 -20.00 -7.29
N THR A 45 -6.91 -20.05 -5.97
CA THR A 45 -5.83 -20.52 -5.10
C THR A 45 -6.24 -21.79 -4.38
N LYS A 46 -5.40 -22.29 -3.47
CA LYS A 46 -5.69 -23.52 -2.71
C LYS A 46 -7.06 -23.45 -2.04
N HIS A 47 -7.78 -24.57 -2.02
CA HIS A 47 -9.09 -24.72 -1.35
C HIS A 47 -10.21 -23.80 -1.89
N GLY A 48 -10.18 -23.44 -3.18
CA GLY A 48 -11.24 -22.67 -3.83
C GLY A 48 -11.29 -21.20 -3.44
N ARG A 49 -10.27 -20.70 -2.73
CA ARG A 49 -10.10 -19.27 -2.48
C ARG A 49 -9.68 -18.56 -3.76
N ARG A 50 -9.87 -17.24 -3.81
CA ARG A 50 -9.48 -16.43 -4.96
C ARG A 50 -8.47 -15.37 -4.53
N ALA A 51 -7.67 -14.92 -5.50
CA ALA A 51 -6.68 -13.87 -5.30
C ALA A 51 -6.57 -13.01 -6.56
N LEU A 52 -6.25 -11.73 -6.40
CA LEU A 52 -5.73 -10.93 -7.49
C LEU A 52 -4.25 -11.26 -7.66
N MET A 53 -3.87 -11.76 -8.82
CA MET A 53 -2.48 -12.04 -9.17
C MET A 53 -1.91 -10.95 -10.06
N ALA A 54 -0.66 -10.53 -9.79
CA ALA A 54 0.18 -9.84 -10.76
C ALA A 54 1.44 -10.64 -11.08
N THR A 55 1.86 -10.59 -12.35
CA THR A 55 3.07 -11.24 -12.84
C THR A 55 3.85 -10.28 -13.75
N GLY A 56 5.16 -10.27 -13.59
CA GLY A 56 6.06 -9.52 -14.45
C GLY A 56 6.03 -10.00 -15.91
N ASN A 57 6.48 -9.13 -16.82
CA ASN A 57 6.46 -9.41 -18.26
C ASN A 57 7.86 -9.68 -18.84
N GLY A 58 8.84 -9.99 -18.00
CA GLY A 58 10.23 -10.24 -18.39
C GLY A 58 11.09 -8.99 -18.61
N ARG A 59 10.56 -7.76 -18.43
CA ARG A 59 11.33 -6.52 -18.55
C ARG A 59 11.63 -5.88 -17.20
N ASP A 60 12.85 -5.39 -17.01
CA ASP A 60 13.28 -4.75 -15.75
C ASP A 60 12.47 -3.50 -15.42
N ALA A 61 12.01 -2.78 -16.45
CA ALA A 61 11.16 -1.60 -16.28
C ALA A 61 9.67 -1.94 -16.09
N CYS A 62 9.30 -3.21 -15.83
CA CYS A 62 7.93 -3.66 -15.64
C CYS A 62 7.17 -2.72 -14.67
N PHE A 63 6.00 -2.23 -15.05
CA PHE A 63 5.25 -1.27 -14.25
C PHE A 63 3.75 -1.28 -14.55
N GLY A 64 2.95 -1.39 -13.48
CA GLY A 64 1.50 -1.21 -13.52
C GLY A 64 0.90 -1.28 -12.11
N TYR A 65 -0.39 -1.00 -11.99
CA TYR A 65 -1.08 -1.15 -10.72
C TYR A 65 -2.54 -1.55 -10.91
N ALA A 66 -3.07 -2.31 -9.95
CA ALA A 66 -4.50 -2.48 -9.79
C ALA A 66 -5.06 -1.39 -8.88
N SER A 67 -6.28 -0.94 -9.12
CA SER A 67 -6.86 0.14 -8.35
C SER A 67 -8.38 0.05 -8.16
N ARG A 68 -8.84 0.77 -7.15
CA ARG A 68 -10.25 0.97 -6.84
C ARG A 68 -10.47 2.35 -6.20
N GLN A 69 -11.56 3.00 -6.59
CA GLN A 69 -11.98 4.27 -5.99
C GLN A 69 -12.67 4.05 -4.65
N LEU A 70 -12.42 4.94 -3.69
CA LEU A 70 -12.95 4.94 -2.34
C LEU A 70 -13.30 6.38 -1.93
N HIS A 71 -14.22 6.51 -0.98
CA HIS A 71 -14.54 7.77 -0.32
C HIS A 71 -14.15 7.66 1.15
N LEU A 72 -13.37 8.61 1.66
CA LEU A 72 -13.00 8.68 3.06
C LEU A 72 -13.63 9.90 3.72
N ASP A 73 -14.15 9.70 4.92
CA ASP A 73 -14.76 10.74 5.74
C ASP A 73 -13.68 11.67 6.31
N ALA A 74 -14.06 12.91 6.63
CA ALA A 74 -13.19 13.84 7.33
C ALA A 74 -12.89 13.37 8.77
N GLN A 75 -11.72 13.77 9.29
CA GLN A 75 -11.30 13.62 10.68
C GLN A 75 -11.44 12.19 11.22
N GLN A 76 -11.24 11.20 10.37
CA GLN A 76 -11.40 9.79 10.68
C GLN A 76 -10.05 9.07 10.54
N ALA A 77 -9.73 8.23 11.51
CA ALA A 77 -8.61 7.31 11.42
C ALA A 77 -9.04 6.02 10.72
N TYR A 78 -8.17 5.51 9.87
CA TYR A 78 -8.35 4.26 9.14
C TYR A 78 -7.12 3.38 9.30
N ARG A 79 -7.35 2.07 9.23
CA ARG A 79 -6.33 1.03 9.17
C ARG A 79 -6.42 0.33 7.83
N LEU A 80 -5.35 0.39 7.05
CA LEU A 80 -5.16 -0.37 5.83
C LEU A 80 -4.33 -1.62 6.15
N LYS A 81 -4.85 -2.79 5.78
CA LYS A 81 -4.18 -4.08 5.89
C LYS A 81 -4.15 -4.77 4.53
N VAL A 82 -3.02 -5.38 4.20
CA VAL A 82 -2.89 -6.24 3.01
C VAL A 82 -2.34 -7.60 3.41
N LYS A 83 -2.89 -8.65 2.80
CA LYS A 83 -2.37 -10.01 2.91
C LYS A 83 -2.06 -10.53 1.51
N PHE A 84 -0.85 -11.03 1.33
CA PHE A 84 -0.43 -11.54 0.05
C PHE A 84 0.64 -12.63 0.16
N ARG A 85 0.81 -13.39 -0.92
CA ARG A 85 1.96 -14.27 -1.14
C ARG A 85 2.74 -13.77 -2.34
N TYR A 86 4.01 -14.14 -2.45
CA TYR A 86 4.84 -13.73 -3.58
C TYR A 86 5.87 -14.79 -3.96
N GLU A 87 6.36 -14.69 -5.19
CA GLU A 87 7.51 -15.44 -5.71
C GLU A 87 8.45 -14.47 -6.42
N ASN A 88 9.77 -14.69 -6.30
CA ASN A 88 10.80 -13.95 -7.01
C ASN A 88 10.71 -12.40 -6.86
N LEU A 89 10.43 -11.93 -5.64
CA LEU A 89 10.56 -10.53 -5.26
C LEU A 89 11.69 -10.41 -4.22
N GLU A 90 12.73 -9.65 -4.55
CA GLU A 90 13.91 -9.49 -3.69
C GLU A 90 13.66 -8.45 -2.59
N ASP A 91 13.10 -7.30 -2.96
CA ASP A 91 12.69 -6.24 -2.04
C ASP A 91 11.20 -5.88 -2.25
N LEU A 92 10.39 -6.13 -1.22
CA LEU A 92 8.95 -5.86 -1.25
C LEU A 92 8.63 -4.38 -1.41
N ASN A 93 9.35 -3.47 -0.74
CA ASN A 93 9.12 -2.03 -0.82
C ASN A 93 9.58 -1.45 -2.17
N GLN A 94 10.59 -2.08 -2.77
CA GLN A 94 11.01 -1.74 -4.13
C GLN A 94 9.95 -2.18 -5.15
N HIS A 95 9.44 -3.40 -5.06
CA HIS A 95 8.61 -3.98 -6.12
C HIS A 95 7.11 -3.78 -5.95
N LEU A 96 6.65 -3.56 -4.71
CA LEU A 96 5.26 -3.36 -4.37
C LEU A 96 5.06 -2.02 -3.69
N VAL A 97 3.95 -1.37 -3.98
CA VAL A 97 3.46 -0.23 -3.19
C VAL A 97 1.97 -0.45 -2.97
N HIS A 98 1.58 -0.51 -1.71
CA HIS A 98 0.17 -0.59 -1.32
C HIS A 98 -0.18 0.74 -0.66
N GLY A 99 -1.01 1.53 -1.31
CA GLY A 99 -1.28 2.87 -0.80
C GLY A 99 -2.56 3.48 -1.33
N ILE A 100 -3.04 4.47 -0.59
CA ILE A 100 -4.19 5.30 -0.90
C ILE A 100 -3.69 6.66 -1.37
N PHE A 101 -4.18 7.07 -2.54
CA PHE A 101 -3.74 8.25 -3.24
C PHE A 101 -4.93 9.15 -3.58
N GLY A 102 -4.80 10.45 -3.33
CA GLY A 102 -5.82 11.45 -3.67
C GLY A 102 -5.30 12.87 -3.44
N PRO A 103 -6.14 13.90 -3.66
CA PRO A 103 -5.75 15.28 -3.39
C PRO A 103 -5.28 15.46 -1.94
N GLY A 104 -4.03 15.88 -1.75
CA GLY A 104 -3.43 16.03 -0.42
C GLY A 104 -3.26 14.71 0.36
N PHE A 105 -3.43 13.55 -0.29
CA PHE A 105 -3.42 12.25 0.36
C PHE A 105 -2.43 11.29 -0.30
N ASN A 106 -1.43 10.87 0.45
CA ASN A 106 -0.42 9.91 0.02
C ASN A 106 0.01 9.08 1.23
N ASN A 107 -0.76 8.03 1.52
CA ASN A 107 -0.50 7.13 2.63
C ASN A 107 -0.41 5.70 2.12
N GLY A 108 0.39 4.86 2.76
CA GLY A 108 0.56 3.48 2.34
C GLY A 108 1.23 2.62 3.39
N ILE A 109 1.54 1.39 3.00
CA ILE A 109 2.20 0.41 3.84
C ILE A 109 3.69 0.38 3.47
N PHE A 110 4.53 0.45 4.51
CA PHE A 110 5.99 0.48 4.38
C PHE A 110 6.70 -0.60 5.21
N SER A 111 5.94 -1.31 6.05
CA SER A 111 6.41 -2.44 6.85
C SER A 111 5.59 -3.68 6.54
N TYR A 112 6.27 -4.81 6.44
CA TYR A 112 5.68 -6.11 6.14
C TYR A 112 6.24 -7.15 7.08
N GLU A 113 5.37 -8.02 7.58
CA GLU A 113 5.69 -9.13 8.45
C GLU A 113 5.27 -10.43 7.80
N ARG A 114 6.00 -11.51 8.08
CA ARG A 114 5.65 -12.84 7.58
C ARG A 114 4.80 -13.57 8.62
N GLU A 115 3.60 -13.99 8.20
CA GLU A 115 2.66 -14.80 8.98
C GLU A 115 2.45 -16.14 8.26
N GLY A 116 3.24 -17.16 8.62
CA GLY A 116 3.20 -18.46 7.93
C GLY A 116 3.63 -18.36 6.47
N GLU A 117 2.76 -18.81 5.54
CA GLU A 117 2.99 -18.67 4.10
C GLU A 117 2.70 -17.26 3.57
N GLN A 118 2.04 -16.41 4.36
CA GLN A 118 1.57 -15.09 3.95
C GLN A 118 2.52 -13.98 4.41
N ILE A 119 2.47 -12.87 3.69
CA ILE A 119 2.99 -11.57 4.12
C ILE A 119 1.80 -10.70 4.49
N VAL A 120 1.95 -10.00 5.61
CA VAL A 120 0.99 -9.04 6.11
C VAL A 120 1.64 -7.68 6.19
N GLY A 121 1.02 -6.70 5.54
CA GLY A 121 1.36 -5.30 5.69
C GLY A 121 0.23 -4.56 6.36
N GLU A 122 0.53 -3.65 7.29
CA GLU A 122 -0.49 -2.87 7.98
C GLU A 122 0.02 -1.45 8.25
N ASN A 123 -0.85 -0.47 8.09
CA ASN A 123 -0.59 0.90 8.53
C ASN A 123 -1.90 1.61 8.88
N SER A 124 -1.83 2.56 9.82
CA SER A 124 -2.94 3.45 10.15
C SER A 124 -2.61 4.89 9.77
N PHE A 125 -3.60 5.61 9.28
CA PHE A 125 -3.51 7.03 8.94
C PHE A 125 -4.82 7.75 9.28
N SER A 126 -4.76 9.08 9.37
CA SER A 126 -5.95 9.92 9.58
C SER A 126 -6.23 10.78 8.36
N THR A 127 -7.50 11.01 8.07
CA THR A 127 -7.94 12.04 7.13
C THR A 127 -7.96 13.42 7.81
N TYR A 128 -7.94 14.46 6.98
CA TYR A 128 -7.94 15.86 7.41
C TYR A 128 -9.37 16.40 7.56
N ASP A 129 -9.53 17.72 7.50
CA ASP A 129 -10.78 18.42 7.80
C ASP A 129 -11.90 18.24 6.76
N GLN A 130 -11.61 17.69 5.59
CA GLN A 130 -12.58 17.51 4.51
C GLN A 130 -12.64 16.04 4.08
N PRO A 131 -13.83 15.52 3.73
CA PRO A 131 -13.95 14.23 3.07
C PRO A 131 -13.19 14.23 1.76
N VAL A 132 -12.68 13.07 1.36
CA VAL A 132 -11.79 12.97 0.20
C VAL A 132 -12.07 11.71 -0.61
N ASP A 133 -12.20 11.89 -1.93
CA ASP A 133 -12.18 10.80 -2.89
C ASP A 133 -10.75 10.40 -3.17
N VAL A 134 -10.48 9.11 -3.02
CA VAL A 134 -9.15 8.53 -3.11
C VAL A 134 -9.17 7.23 -3.91
N GLU A 135 -7.99 6.80 -4.30
CA GLU A 135 -7.78 5.55 -4.99
C GLU A 135 -6.84 4.66 -4.18
N ILE A 136 -7.28 3.46 -3.81
CA ILE A 136 -6.36 2.40 -3.37
C ILE A 136 -5.63 1.88 -4.61
N ARG A 137 -4.30 1.80 -4.53
CA ARG A 137 -3.43 1.29 -5.59
C ARG A 137 -2.54 0.18 -5.05
N LEU A 138 -2.50 -0.91 -5.80
CA LEU A 138 -1.62 -2.06 -5.59
C LEU A 138 -0.62 -2.08 -6.75
N TYR A 139 0.53 -1.44 -6.55
CA TYR A 139 1.57 -1.36 -7.57
C TYR A 139 2.34 -2.67 -7.67
N PHE A 140 2.67 -3.03 -8.90
CA PHE A 140 3.66 -4.04 -9.25
C PHE A 140 4.68 -3.39 -10.18
N ARG A 141 5.94 -3.31 -9.74
CA ARG A 141 7.00 -2.62 -10.46
C ARG A 141 8.35 -3.30 -10.34
N PHE A 142 9.19 -3.08 -11.35
CA PHE A 142 10.60 -3.45 -11.39
C PHE A 142 10.90 -4.91 -11.10
N SER A 143 9.95 -5.80 -11.35
CA SER A 143 10.13 -7.23 -11.15
C SER A 143 9.75 -7.98 -12.43
N PRO A 144 10.72 -8.30 -13.30
CA PRO A 144 10.46 -8.94 -14.59
C PRO A 144 9.87 -10.35 -14.43
N ASN A 145 10.29 -11.09 -13.41
CA ASN A 145 9.94 -12.50 -13.20
C ASN A 145 9.15 -12.72 -11.89
N GLY A 146 8.85 -11.64 -11.17
CA GLY A 146 8.12 -11.70 -9.91
C GLY A 146 6.66 -12.01 -10.10
N LYS A 147 6.08 -12.55 -9.03
CA LYS A 147 4.64 -12.77 -8.90
C LYS A 147 4.19 -12.36 -7.52
N VAL A 148 2.96 -11.87 -7.44
CA VAL A 148 2.27 -11.60 -6.19
C VAL A 148 0.82 -12.05 -6.30
N TRP A 149 0.30 -12.63 -5.23
CA TRP A 149 -1.10 -12.99 -5.06
C TRP A 149 -1.63 -12.20 -3.87
N TRP A 150 -2.36 -11.12 -4.15
CA TRP A 150 -3.11 -10.41 -3.12
C TRP A 150 -4.36 -11.22 -2.78
N GLU A 151 -4.49 -11.59 -1.52
CA GLU A 151 -5.56 -12.45 -1.02
C GLU A 151 -6.60 -11.64 -0.24
N GLU A 152 -6.17 -10.53 0.38
CA GLU A 152 -7.05 -9.64 1.12
C GLU A 152 -6.47 -8.23 1.14
N ILE A 153 -7.30 -7.23 0.83
CA ILE A 153 -7.06 -5.81 1.04
C ILE A 153 -8.20 -5.29 1.90
N ASP A 154 -7.88 -4.88 3.11
CA ASP A 154 -8.84 -4.46 4.11
C ASP A 154 -8.58 -3.01 4.53
N LEU A 155 -9.62 -2.18 4.45
CA LEU A 155 -9.60 -0.82 4.96
C LEU A 155 -10.77 -0.63 5.91
N GLN A 156 -10.47 -0.34 7.16
CA GLN A 156 -11.49 -0.18 8.20
C GLN A 156 -11.28 1.12 8.94
N LYS A 157 -12.37 1.75 9.37
CA LYS A 157 -12.30 2.79 10.40
C LYS A 157 -11.69 2.20 11.66
N CYS A 158 -10.80 2.95 12.31
CA CYS A 158 -10.19 2.55 13.56
C CYS A 158 -10.20 3.71 14.56
N ASP A 159 -9.73 3.40 15.77
CA ASP A 159 -9.55 4.42 16.80
C ASP A 159 -8.52 5.47 16.33
N PRO A 160 -8.65 6.73 16.78
CA PRO A 160 -7.69 7.79 16.47
C PRO A 160 -6.25 7.38 16.77
N ILE A 161 -5.35 7.72 15.86
CA ILE A 161 -3.92 7.50 16.07
C ILE A 161 -3.48 8.40 17.23
N PRO A 162 -2.95 7.84 18.33
CA PRO A 162 -2.53 8.65 19.46
C PRO A 162 -1.43 9.61 19.02
N PRO A 163 -1.43 10.87 19.51
CA PRO A 163 -0.34 11.79 19.27
C PRO A 163 1.00 11.14 19.61
N ARG A 164 1.95 11.18 18.68
CA ARG A 164 3.32 10.73 18.89
C ARG A 164 4.19 11.97 19.15
N PRO A 165 4.64 12.21 20.40
CA PRO A 165 5.55 13.32 20.66
C PRO A 165 6.82 13.11 19.84
N VAL A 166 7.17 14.09 19.00
CA VAL A 166 8.42 14.11 18.24
C VAL A 166 9.27 15.28 18.69
N ARG A 167 10.59 15.10 18.67
CA ARG A 167 11.55 16.19 18.80
C ARG A 167 12.07 16.51 17.41
N ILE A 168 12.17 17.79 17.09
CA ILE A 168 12.58 18.26 15.78
C ILE A 168 13.74 19.23 16.00
N ALA A 169 14.89 18.94 15.39
CA ALA A 169 15.98 19.89 15.28
C ALA A 169 15.80 20.72 14.00
N CYS A 170 15.73 22.04 14.16
CA CYS A 170 15.68 22.98 13.04
C CYS A 170 16.95 23.81 13.00
N CYS A 171 17.55 23.97 11.82
CA CYS A 171 18.57 24.97 11.58
C CYS A 171 18.29 25.72 10.28
N TRP A 172 18.91 26.88 10.14
CA TRP A 172 18.83 27.72 8.95
C TRP A 172 20.23 28.04 8.44
N GLY A 173 20.40 28.06 7.12
CA GLY A 173 21.65 28.48 6.47
C GLY A 173 22.11 27.56 5.34
N TRP A 174 23.28 27.88 4.79
CA TRP A 174 23.98 27.11 3.76
C TRP A 174 25.17 26.39 4.38
N GLY A 175 25.56 25.23 3.83
CA GLY A 175 26.63 24.41 4.38
C GLY A 175 27.15 23.36 3.42
N ASP A 176 28.40 22.96 3.63
CA ASP A 176 28.99 21.77 3.03
C ASP A 176 28.55 20.50 3.81
N PHE A 177 28.91 19.32 3.29
CA PHE A 177 28.55 18.04 3.93
C PHE A 177 29.04 17.96 5.38
N LYS A 178 30.23 18.50 5.68
CA LYS A 178 30.81 18.47 7.03
C LYS A 178 29.99 19.28 8.03
N ARG A 179 29.49 20.45 7.62
CA ARG A 179 28.58 21.25 8.46
C ARG A 179 27.28 20.50 8.74
N TRP A 180 26.70 19.83 7.74
CA TRP A 180 25.45 19.10 7.92
C TRP A 180 25.64 17.85 8.78
N GLU A 181 26.75 17.13 8.62
CA GLU A 181 27.15 16.03 9.49
C GLU A 181 27.24 16.48 10.95
N GLN A 182 27.94 17.58 11.23
CA GLN A 182 28.03 18.13 12.59
C GLN A 182 26.66 18.53 13.16
N PHE A 183 25.78 19.10 12.34
CA PHE A 183 24.43 19.44 12.76
C PHE A 183 23.63 18.20 13.13
N LEU A 184 23.63 17.17 12.27
CA LEU A 184 22.94 15.90 12.52
C LEU A 184 23.48 15.18 13.75
N ASP A 185 24.80 15.14 13.94
CA ASP A 185 25.45 14.59 15.14
C ASP A 185 25.00 15.33 16.41
N THR A 186 24.89 16.66 16.34
CA THR A 186 24.48 17.48 17.49
C THR A 186 23.00 17.28 17.81
N ALA A 187 22.15 17.21 16.78
CA ALA A 187 20.74 16.91 16.91
C ALA A 187 20.53 15.52 17.55
N GLY A 188 21.21 14.50 17.02
CA GLY A 188 21.14 13.13 17.54
C GLY A 188 21.62 13.03 19.00
N LYS A 189 22.72 13.70 19.37
CA LYS A 189 23.18 13.76 20.78
C LYS A 189 22.18 14.44 21.73
N SER A 190 21.39 15.37 21.20
CA SER A 190 20.36 16.09 21.95
C SER A 190 19.03 15.33 21.99
N GLY A 191 18.96 14.15 21.35
CA GLY A 191 17.77 13.31 21.28
C GLY A 191 16.67 13.89 20.39
N ALA A 192 17.06 14.67 19.38
CA ALA A 192 16.20 15.05 18.26
C ALA A 192 16.39 14.10 17.08
#